data_AF-E6N440-F1
#
_entry.id   AF-E6N440-F1
#
_cell.length_a   1.000
_cell.length_b   1.000
_cell.length_c   1.000
_cell.angle_alpha   90.00
_cell.angle_beta   90.00
_cell.angle_gamma   90.00
#
_symmetry.space_group_name_H-M   'P 1'
#
loop_
_entity.id
_entity.type
_entity.pdbx_description
1 polymer ?
#
loop_
_entity_poly.entity_id
_entity_poly.type
_entity_poly.pdbx_seq_one_letter_code
_entity_poly.pdbx_strand_id
1 'polypeptide(L)'
;MPSNDKDYYEILGVPRNATKEEIKRAYRRLALQYHPDRNKSPEAEEKFKEISEAYAVLMDDEKRRLYDMYGKAGVSQTYSTEDIFRSRWFDFEELFRDLGFGGFESLFERLFGFGRRQKSPQPTVVDVEISLEELYRGGVREIPLETYETCQRCGGAGGEPGYVDKCVECGGTGQSVKRVQTGFLYFTSVQPCGRCGGTGRVVRRSCSACRGRGMVSRTEKVVVNIPPGVGDGETLVLRGRGLYDMDAGSRGDLLVRVHVKLGRWFRFEDNRLVMLLPVAPSEVASQREITVPFFDGDIKVKLRRELLDKPLVIRGKGPPMAGGRKSDLEIRLVLKMPEHLGGEALKHYAELLRHESAHMDEERRRFFSH
;
A
#
# COMPACT_ATOMS: atom_id res chain seq x y z
N MET A 1 -26.09 39.10 29.81
CA MET A 1 -24.71 38.60 29.95
C MET A 1 -24.01 38.89 28.63
N PRO A 2 -22.90 39.64 28.60
CA PRO A 2 -22.20 39.84 27.34
C PRO A 2 -21.54 38.51 26.97
N SER A 3 -22.01 37.89 25.88
CA SER A 3 -21.31 36.77 25.25
C SER A 3 -19.93 37.28 24.84
N ASN A 4 -18.87 36.62 25.31
CA ASN A 4 -17.48 36.91 24.95
C ASN A 4 -17.18 36.46 23.50
N ASP A 5 -18.08 36.79 22.59
CA ASP A 5 -18.00 36.47 21.17
C ASP A 5 -17.56 37.74 20.44
N LYS A 6 -16.29 37.77 20.04
CA LYS A 6 -15.72 38.88 19.27
C LYS A 6 -16.55 39.12 18.01
N ASP A 7 -16.84 40.38 17.72
CA ASP A 7 -17.63 40.77 16.57
C ASP A 7 -16.86 40.53 15.25
N TYR A 8 -17.51 40.03 14.19
CA TYR A 8 -16.86 39.74 12.91
C TYR A 8 -16.26 40.97 12.22
N TYR A 9 -16.85 42.15 12.39
CA TYR A 9 -16.29 43.40 11.89
C TYR A 9 -15.02 43.77 12.69
N GLU A 10 -15.01 43.52 13.99
CA GLU A 10 -13.82 43.72 14.85
C GLU A 10 -12.70 42.71 14.53
N ILE A 11 -13.05 41.44 14.30
CA ILE A 11 -12.11 40.38 13.89
C ILE A 11 -11.40 40.74 12.58
N LEU A 12 -12.14 41.27 11.60
CA LEU A 12 -11.56 41.73 10.33
C LEU A 12 -10.94 43.14 10.42
N GLY A 13 -11.21 43.89 11.50
CA GLY A 13 -10.74 45.26 11.67
C GLY A 13 -11.34 46.23 10.65
N VAL A 14 -12.63 46.09 10.35
CA VAL A 14 -13.40 46.93 9.42
C VAL A 14 -14.64 47.52 10.11
N PRO A 15 -15.18 48.66 9.66
CA PRO A 15 -16.40 49.21 10.24
C PRO A 15 -17.64 48.39 9.81
N ARG A 16 -18.75 48.48 10.56
CA ARG A 16 -19.99 47.72 10.26
C ARG A 16 -20.60 48.02 8.89
N ASN A 17 -20.39 49.24 8.38
CA ASN A 17 -20.83 49.67 7.06
C ASN A 17 -19.83 49.34 5.94
N ALA A 18 -18.80 48.53 6.22
CA ALA A 18 -17.77 48.20 5.24
C ALA A 18 -18.34 47.56 3.98
N THR A 19 -17.81 47.94 2.83
CA THR A 19 -18.17 47.32 1.55
C THR A 19 -17.55 45.93 1.42
N LYS A 20 -18.06 45.11 0.49
CA LYS A 20 -17.49 43.77 0.24
C LYS A 20 -16.02 43.85 -0.17
N GLU A 21 -15.62 44.89 -0.89
CA GLU A 21 -14.24 45.15 -1.31
C GLU A 21 -13.34 45.44 -0.11
N GLU A 22 -13.82 46.21 0.87
CA GLU A 22 -13.09 46.50 2.10
C GLU A 22 -12.92 45.25 2.96
N ILE A 23 -13.98 44.45 3.09
CA ILE A 23 -13.97 43.14 3.76
C ILE A 23 -12.97 42.19 3.07
N LYS A 24 -12.98 42.11 1.74
CA LYS A 24 -12.04 41.30 0.96
C LYS A 24 -10.59 41.74 1.12
N ARG A 25 -10.33 43.05 1.15
CA ARG A 25 -8.98 43.60 1.39
C ARG A 25 -8.49 43.30 2.81
N ALA A 26 -9.35 43.47 3.81
CA ALA A 26 -9.03 43.17 5.20
C ALA A 26 -8.72 41.68 5.41
N TYR A 27 -9.53 40.80 4.83
CA TYR A 27 -9.32 39.36 4.86
C TYR A 27 -7.99 38.97 4.19
N ARG A 28 -7.68 39.49 2.99
CA ARG A 28 -6.39 39.21 2.31
C ARG A 28 -5.19 39.55 3.20
N ARG A 29 -5.21 40.72 3.85
CA ARG A 29 -4.13 41.17 4.74
C ARG A 29 -3.97 40.25 5.95
N LEU A 30 -5.07 39.88 6.60
CA LEU A 30 -5.06 39.05 7.80
C LEU A 30 -4.75 37.57 7.49
N ALA A 31 -5.27 37.04 6.39
CA ALA A 31 -4.97 35.69 5.91
C ALA A 31 -3.47 35.53 5.59
N LEU A 32 -2.82 36.56 5.03
CA LEU A 32 -1.37 36.58 4.83
C LEU A 32 -0.57 36.58 6.14
N GLN A 33 -1.07 37.29 7.15
CA GLN A 33 -0.42 37.46 8.45
C GLN A 33 -0.52 36.21 9.34
N TYR A 34 -1.65 35.52 9.29
CA TYR A 34 -1.95 34.35 10.11
C TYR A 34 -1.90 33.04 9.33
N HIS A 35 -1.33 33.03 8.12
CA HIS A 35 -1.18 31.82 7.33
C HIS A 35 -0.32 30.79 8.08
N PRO A 36 -0.76 29.53 8.24
CA PRO A 36 -0.01 28.50 8.99
C PRO A 36 1.41 28.23 8.50
N ASP A 37 1.68 28.42 7.20
CA ASP A 37 3.04 28.24 6.65
C ASP A 37 3.98 29.41 6.98
N ARG A 38 3.44 30.61 7.19
CA ARG A 38 4.23 31.82 7.51
C ARG A 38 4.28 32.09 9.01
N ASN A 39 3.27 31.64 9.75
CA ASN A 39 3.13 31.84 11.18
C ASN A 39 2.83 30.51 11.87
N LYS A 40 3.84 29.96 12.54
CA LYS A 40 3.78 28.68 13.25
C LYS A 40 3.35 28.81 14.72
N SER A 41 2.82 29.96 15.13
CA SER A 41 2.33 30.12 16.50
C SER A 41 1.00 29.35 16.69
N PRO A 42 0.77 28.75 17.86
CA PRO A 42 -0.46 28.03 18.14
C PRO A 42 -1.70 28.94 18.07
N GLU A 43 -1.56 30.25 18.34
CA GLU A 43 -2.65 31.21 18.22
C GLU A 43 -2.95 31.64 16.78
N ALA A 44 -2.02 31.44 15.83
CA ALA A 44 -2.22 31.80 14.44
C ALA A 44 -3.32 30.95 13.78
N GLU A 45 -3.38 29.67 14.15
CA GLU A 45 -4.40 28.74 13.67
C GLU A 45 -5.81 29.16 14.10
N GLU A 46 -5.98 29.48 15.39
CA GLU A 46 -7.25 29.89 15.97
C GLU A 46 -7.71 31.24 15.38
N LYS A 47 -6.80 32.21 15.26
CA LYS A 47 -7.10 33.50 14.62
C LYS A 47 -7.47 33.34 13.14
N PHE A 48 -6.78 32.47 12.41
CA PHE A 48 -7.10 32.21 11.01
C PHE A 48 -8.48 31.58 10.85
N LYS A 49 -8.91 30.72 11.80
CA LYS A 49 -10.28 30.20 11.85
C LYS A 49 -11.29 31.32 12.05
N GLU A 50 -11.10 32.17 13.07
CA GLU A 50 -11.98 33.32 13.36
C GLU A 50 -12.10 34.27 12.16
N ILE A 51 -10.97 34.60 11.52
CA ILE A 51 -10.90 35.51 10.36
C ILE A 51 -11.60 34.92 9.13
N SER A 52 -11.43 33.61 8.89
CA SER A 52 -12.06 32.93 7.76
C SER A 52 -13.57 32.78 7.95
N GLU A 53 -14.03 32.50 9.17
CA GLU A 53 -15.46 32.47 9.50
C GLU A 53 -16.09 33.86 9.33
N ALA A 54 -15.44 34.91 9.86
CA ALA A 54 -15.90 36.28 9.71
C ALA A 54 -16.05 36.68 8.23
N TYR A 55 -15.07 36.32 7.39
CA TYR A 55 -15.13 36.58 5.96
C TYR A 55 -16.26 35.78 5.27
N ALA A 56 -16.41 34.49 5.59
CA ALA A 56 -17.46 33.63 5.00
C ALA A 56 -18.87 34.14 5.30
N VAL A 57 -19.08 34.72 6.50
CA VAL A 57 -20.36 35.30 6.91
C VAL A 57 -20.58 36.69 6.30
N LEU A 58 -19.60 37.59 6.38
CA LEU A 58 -19.78 38.98 5.96
C LEU A 58 -19.76 39.19 4.44
N MET A 59 -19.23 38.23 3.66
CA MET A 59 -19.22 38.30 2.19
C MET A 59 -20.50 37.82 1.52
N ASP A 60 -21.35 37.11 2.25
CA ASP A 60 -22.63 36.59 1.78
C ASP A 60 -23.75 37.50 2.28
N ASP A 61 -24.56 38.04 1.36
CA ASP A 61 -25.57 39.06 1.73
C ASP A 61 -26.62 38.50 2.68
N GLU A 62 -26.97 37.23 2.55
CA GLU A 62 -27.96 36.57 3.41
C GLU A 62 -27.37 36.32 4.80
N LYS A 63 -26.15 35.77 4.87
CA LYS A 63 -25.47 35.50 6.15
C LYS A 63 -25.10 36.79 6.88
N ARG A 64 -24.62 37.82 6.17
CA ARG A 64 -24.33 39.14 6.74
C ARG A 64 -25.58 39.77 7.33
N ARG A 65 -26.71 39.72 6.62
CA ARG A 65 -27.98 40.24 7.13
C ARG A 65 -28.43 39.52 8.40
N LEU A 66 -28.33 38.19 8.43
CA LEU A 66 -28.67 37.40 9.62
C LEU A 66 -27.73 37.71 10.79
N TYR A 67 -26.44 37.86 10.50
CA TYR A 67 -25.45 38.29 11.49
C TYR A 67 -25.74 39.69 12.04
N ASP A 68 -26.08 40.65 11.18
CA ASP A 68 -26.37 42.02 11.59
C ASP A 68 -27.65 42.12 12.45
N MET A 69 -28.64 41.24 12.19
CA MET A 69 -29.91 41.21 12.94
C MET A 69 -29.83 40.45 14.26
N TYR A 70 -29.07 39.35 14.31
CA TYR A 70 -29.15 38.37 15.40
C TYR A 70 -27.77 37.94 15.94
N GLY A 71 -26.69 38.55 15.46
CA GLY A 71 -25.32 38.16 15.79
C GLY A 71 -24.96 36.76 15.30
N LYS A 72 -23.89 36.18 15.85
CA LYS A 72 -23.43 34.83 15.48
C LYS A 72 -24.51 33.76 15.65
N ALA A 73 -25.38 33.91 16.67
CA ALA A 73 -26.47 32.98 16.96
C ALA A 73 -27.50 32.88 15.82
N GLY A 74 -27.74 33.97 15.07
CA GLY A 74 -28.65 33.92 13.92
C GLY A 74 -28.10 33.10 12.75
N VAL A 75 -26.79 33.18 12.53
CA VAL A 75 -26.12 32.44 11.45
C VAL A 75 -25.99 30.97 11.83
N SER A 76 -25.58 30.65 13.05
CA SER A 76 -25.37 29.26 13.50
C SER A 76 -26.65 28.46 13.69
N GLN A 77 -27.81 29.10 13.85
CA GLN A 77 -29.12 28.43 13.88
C GLN A 77 -29.58 27.98 12.49
N THR A 78 -29.14 28.67 11.43
CA THR A 78 -29.61 28.46 10.05
C THR A 78 -28.59 27.72 9.20
N TYR A 79 -27.29 27.94 9.45
CA TYR A 79 -26.19 27.34 8.70
C TYR A 79 -25.27 26.60 9.66
N SER A 80 -24.94 25.36 9.32
CA SER A 80 -23.82 24.67 9.96
C SER A 80 -22.50 25.34 9.56
N THR A 81 -21.43 25.12 10.33
CA THR A 81 -20.09 25.59 9.95
C THR A 81 -19.69 25.07 8.56
N GLU A 82 -20.12 23.87 8.18
CA GLU A 82 -19.89 23.32 6.84
C GLU A 82 -20.59 24.16 5.76
N ASP A 83 -21.86 24.54 5.98
CA ASP A 83 -22.65 25.34 5.04
C ASP A 83 -22.13 26.79 4.94
N ILE A 84 -21.58 27.33 6.04
CA ILE A 84 -20.97 28.66 6.07
C ILE A 84 -19.83 28.74 5.05
N PHE A 85 -18.99 27.70 5.00
CA PHE A 85 -17.83 27.66 4.10
C PHE A 85 -18.12 27.08 2.72
N ARG A 86 -19.06 26.14 2.60
CA ARG A 86 -19.38 25.46 1.34
C ARG A 86 -19.93 26.39 0.26
N SER A 87 -20.74 27.39 0.62
CA SER A 87 -21.30 28.34 -0.38
C SER A 87 -20.26 29.30 -0.96
N ARG A 88 -19.06 29.37 -0.37
CA ARG A 88 -18.01 30.32 -0.74
C ARG A 88 -16.66 29.67 -1.03
N TRP A 89 -16.59 28.34 -1.10
CA TRP A 89 -15.35 27.58 -1.33
C TRP A 89 -14.57 28.07 -2.55
N PHE A 90 -15.25 28.27 -3.68
CA PHE A 90 -14.64 28.76 -4.93
C PHE A 90 -14.02 30.16 -4.79
N ASP A 91 -14.63 31.04 -4.00
CA ASP A 91 -14.12 32.39 -3.76
C ASP A 91 -12.90 32.41 -2.85
N PHE A 92 -12.84 31.51 -1.86
CA PHE A 92 -11.62 31.32 -1.09
C PHE A 92 -10.50 30.74 -1.96
N GLU A 93 -10.81 29.74 -2.79
CA GLU A 93 -9.84 29.09 -3.66
C GLU A 93 -9.23 30.08 -4.67
N GLU A 94 -10.05 30.91 -5.32
CA GLU A 94 -9.59 31.95 -6.25
C GLU A 94 -8.73 33.01 -5.53
N LEU A 95 -9.16 33.45 -4.36
CA LEU A 95 -8.44 34.44 -3.56
C LEU A 95 -7.06 33.95 -3.10
N PHE A 96 -6.92 32.67 -2.74
CA PHE A 96 -5.65 32.09 -2.28
C PHE A 96 -4.73 31.73 -3.44
N ARG A 97 -5.30 31.32 -4.59
CA ARG A 97 -4.54 31.12 -5.84
C ARG A 97 -3.91 32.41 -6.32
N ASP A 98 -4.65 33.52 -6.30
CA ASP A 98 -4.14 34.87 -6.59
C ASP A 98 -2.96 35.30 -5.70
N LEU A 99 -2.89 34.75 -4.49
CA LEU A 99 -1.84 35.05 -3.51
C LEU A 99 -0.65 34.07 -3.60
N GLY A 100 -0.65 33.13 -4.56
CA GLY A 100 0.42 32.16 -4.76
C GLY A 100 0.43 31.02 -3.74
N PHE A 101 -0.66 30.82 -3.00
CA PHE A 101 -0.80 29.73 -2.05
C PHE A 101 -1.31 28.47 -2.74
N GLY A 102 -0.41 27.52 -3.03
CA GLY A 102 -0.79 26.18 -3.45
C GLY A 102 -1.33 25.37 -2.27
N GLY A 103 -2.45 24.65 -2.46
CA GLY A 103 -2.95 23.70 -1.46
C GLY A 103 -4.00 24.24 -0.49
N PHE A 104 -4.81 25.23 -0.87
CA PHE A 104 -5.94 25.72 -0.07
C PHE A 104 -6.82 24.57 0.49
N GLU A 105 -7.12 23.56 -0.35
CA GLU A 105 -7.90 22.38 0.08
C GLU A 105 -7.24 21.66 1.27
N SER A 106 -5.92 21.42 1.22
CA SER A 106 -5.19 20.70 2.27
C SER A 106 -5.07 21.48 3.59
N LEU A 107 -4.93 22.80 3.50
CA LEU A 107 -4.83 23.68 4.66
C LEU A 107 -6.20 23.82 5.35
N PHE A 108 -7.25 24.03 4.55
CA PHE A 108 -8.61 24.19 5.02
C PHE A 108 -9.19 22.86 5.56
N GLU A 109 -8.85 21.73 4.93
CA GLU A 109 -9.17 20.39 5.40
C GLU A 109 -8.51 20.08 6.75
N ARG A 110 -7.22 20.40 6.94
CA ARG A 110 -6.52 20.24 8.23
C ARG A 110 -7.12 21.10 9.33
N LEU A 111 -7.55 22.30 8.97
CA LEU A 111 -7.98 23.34 9.90
C LEU A 111 -9.44 23.18 10.34
N PHE A 112 -10.31 22.78 9.43
CA PHE A 112 -11.76 22.73 9.64
C PHE A 112 -12.38 21.34 9.50
N GLY A 113 -11.62 20.32 9.10
CA GLY A 113 -12.06 18.92 9.14
C GLY A 113 -13.10 18.53 8.09
N PHE A 114 -13.34 19.35 7.05
CA PHE A 114 -14.39 19.13 6.03
C PHE A 114 -14.02 18.14 4.90
N GLY A 115 -12.93 17.38 5.06
CA GLY A 115 -12.58 16.34 4.10
C GLY A 115 -13.46 15.10 4.29
N ARG A 116 -14.27 14.75 3.28
CA ARG A 116 -14.53 13.32 3.02
C ARG A 116 -13.15 12.71 2.78
N ARG A 117 -12.58 12.05 3.80
CA ARG A 117 -11.40 11.19 3.63
C ARG A 117 -11.69 10.27 2.45
N GLN A 118 -11.14 10.58 1.29
CA GLN A 118 -11.10 9.64 0.19
C GLN A 118 -10.18 8.54 0.68
N LYS A 119 -10.79 7.44 1.14
CA LYS A 119 -10.08 6.30 1.69
C LYS A 119 -9.09 5.86 0.62
N SER A 120 -7.79 5.85 0.93
CA SER A 120 -6.82 5.33 -0.02
C SER A 120 -7.11 3.85 -0.25
N PRO A 121 -7.05 3.36 -1.50
CA PRO A 121 -7.33 1.98 -1.80
C PRO A 121 -6.31 1.07 -1.11
N GLN A 122 -6.76 -0.06 -0.58
CA GLN A 122 -5.86 -1.01 0.07
C GLN A 122 -4.93 -1.70 -0.95
N PRO A 123 -3.64 -1.90 -0.62
CA PRO A 123 -2.73 -2.63 -1.49
C PRO A 123 -3.07 -4.12 -1.50
N THR A 124 -2.88 -4.75 -2.65
CA THR A 124 -2.98 -6.21 -2.82
C THR A 124 -1.59 -6.81 -2.70
N VAL A 125 -1.39 -7.78 -1.81
CA VAL A 125 -0.10 -8.47 -1.64
C VAL A 125 -0.21 -9.87 -2.24
N VAL A 126 0.75 -10.25 -3.09
CA VAL A 126 0.85 -11.59 -3.66
C VAL A 126 2.28 -12.10 -3.50
N ASP A 127 2.43 -13.31 -2.99
CA ASP A 127 3.70 -14.01 -2.93
C ASP A 127 3.92 -14.83 -4.21
N VAL A 128 5.12 -14.72 -4.79
CA VAL A 128 5.51 -15.47 -5.99
C VAL A 128 6.81 -16.21 -5.71
N GLU A 129 6.78 -17.53 -5.94
CA GLU A 129 8.00 -18.35 -5.92
C GLU A 129 8.71 -18.29 -7.28
N ILE A 130 10.00 -18.00 -7.27
CA ILE A 130 10.87 -18.08 -8.46
C ILE A 130 11.94 -19.15 -8.29
N SER A 131 12.34 -19.74 -9.40
CA SER A 131 13.47 -20.66 -9.46
C SER A 131 14.81 -19.91 -9.38
N LEU A 132 15.87 -20.65 -9.04
CA LEU A 132 17.23 -20.12 -9.12
C LEU A 132 17.61 -19.69 -10.55
N GLU A 133 17.07 -20.32 -11.59
CA GLU A 133 17.31 -19.90 -12.97
C GLU A 133 16.69 -18.52 -13.26
N GLU A 134 15.44 -18.30 -12.84
CA GLU A 134 14.76 -17.00 -12.95
C GLU A 134 15.48 -15.92 -12.15
N LEU A 135 16.11 -16.27 -11.02
CA LEU A 135 16.96 -15.32 -10.29
C LEU A 135 18.15 -14.84 -11.15
N TYR A 136 18.76 -15.72 -11.96
CA TYR A 136 19.92 -15.36 -12.79
C TYR A 136 19.52 -14.61 -14.07
N ARG A 137 18.43 -15.04 -14.71
CA ARG A 137 18.04 -14.57 -16.04
C ARG A 137 16.91 -13.53 -16.02
N GLY A 138 16.25 -13.37 -14.88
CA GLY A 138 14.96 -12.70 -14.81
C GLY A 138 13.86 -13.55 -15.44
N GLY A 139 12.67 -12.98 -15.55
CA GLY A 139 11.55 -13.66 -16.18
C GLY A 139 10.29 -12.83 -16.25
N VAL A 140 9.29 -13.37 -16.91
CA VAL A 140 7.95 -12.77 -16.99
C VAL A 140 6.96 -13.74 -16.36
N ARG A 141 6.19 -13.27 -15.37
CA ARG A 141 5.16 -14.05 -14.69
C ARG A 141 3.78 -13.42 -14.91
N GLU A 142 2.80 -14.26 -15.18
CA GLU A 142 1.39 -13.87 -15.19
C GLU A 142 0.77 -14.21 -13.83
N ILE A 143 0.37 -13.18 -13.08
CA ILE A 143 -0.31 -13.33 -11.79
C ILE A 143 -1.83 -13.21 -12.03
N PRO A 144 -2.62 -14.27 -11.83
CA PRO A 144 -4.06 -14.18 -11.86
C PRO A 144 -4.56 -13.46 -10.59
N LEU A 145 -5.29 -12.38 -10.77
CA LEU A 145 -5.98 -11.64 -9.71
C LEU A 145 -7.49 -11.77 -9.90
N GLU A 146 -8.18 -12.20 -8.85
CA GLU A 146 -9.64 -12.19 -8.83
C GLU A 146 -10.15 -10.81 -8.40
N THR A 147 -10.67 -10.04 -9.34
CA THR A 147 -11.29 -8.74 -9.08
C THR A 147 -12.80 -8.85 -9.21
N TYR A 148 -13.51 -7.87 -8.66
CA TYR A 148 -14.94 -7.68 -8.92
C TYR A 148 -15.12 -6.54 -9.92
N GLU A 149 -16.00 -6.74 -10.89
CA GLU A 149 -16.47 -5.69 -11.78
C GLU A 149 -17.97 -5.48 -11.58
N THR A 150 -18.43 -4.26 -11.88
CA THR A 150 -19.87 -3.95 -11.86
C THR A 150 -20.60 -4.91 -12.79
N CYS A 151 -21.66 -5.54 -12.30
CA CYS A 151 -22.45 -6.46 -13.08
C CYS A 151 -23.09 -5.72 -14.25
N GLN A 152 -22.65 -5.99 -15.47
CA GLN A 152 -23.12 -5.32 -16.68
C GLN A 152 -24.63 -5.47 -16.88
N ARG A 153 -25.21 -6.60 -16.45
CA ARG A 153 -26.65 -6.85 -16.57
C ARG A 153 -27.50 -5.92 -15.71
N CYS A 154 -27.10 -5.62 -14.48
CA CYS A 154 -27.88 -4.76 -13.57
C CYS A 154 -27.28 -3.37 -13.35
N GLY A 155 -26.12 -3.07 -13.94
CA GLY A 155 -25.40 -1.81 -13.73
C GLY A 155 -25.03 -1.53 -12.27
N GLY A 156 -24.83 -2.57 -11.46
CA GLY A 156 -24.55 -2.43 -10.03
C GLY A 156 -25.77 -2.38 -9.11
N ALA A 157 -27.00 -2.33 -9.66
CA ALA A 157 -28.21 -2.22 -8.86
C ALA A 157 -28.58 -3.48 -8.07
N GLY A 158 -27.97 -4.63 -8.38
CA GLY A 158 -28.26 -5.92 -7.74
C GLY A 158 -29.59 -6.56 -8.13
N GLY A 159 -30.48 -5.83 -8.81
CA GLY A 159 -31.77 -6.34 -9.31
C GLY A 159 -31.81 -6.62 -10.80
N GLU A 160 -32.72 -7.49 -11.22
CA GLU A 160 -32.98 -7.79 -12.63
C GLU A 160 -33.53 -6.54 -13.35
N PRO A 161 -33.06 -6.20 -14.58
CA PRO A 161 -33.58 -5.06 -15.32
C PRO A 161 -35.11 -5.08 -15.44
N GLY A 162 -35.74 -3.95 -15.16
CA GLY A 162 -37.21 -3.82 -15.09
C GLY A 162 -37.84 -4.24 -13.75
N TYR A 163 -37.07 -4.80 -12.81
CA TYR A 163 -37.54 -5.20 -11.47
C TYR A 163 -36.86 -4.39 -10.34
N VAL A 164 -36.36 -3.21 -10.69
CA VAL A 164 -35.71 -2.26 -9.76
C VAL A 164 -36.50 -0.96 -9.78
N ASP A 165 -37.17 -0.67 -8.67
CA ASP A 165 -37.95 0.57 -8.53
C ASP A 165 -37.21 1.61 -7.71
N LYS A 166 -37.51 2.88 -7.97
CA LYS A 166 -37.09 3.99 -7.12
C LYS A 166 -37.78 3.85 -5.75
N CYS A 167 -37.02 3.99 -4.67
CA CYS A 167 -37.60 3.91 -3.33
C CYS A 167 -38.55 5.11 -3.10
N VAL A 168 -39.83 4.80 -2.88
CA VAL A 168 -40.89 5.80 -2.71
C VAL A 168 -40.70 6.63 -1.43
N GLU A 169 -40.14 6.02 -0.39
CA GLU A 169 -40.03 6.62 0.95
C GLU A 169 -38.93 7.67 1.06
N CYS A 170 -37.81 7.48 0.35
CA CYS A 170 -36.73 8.48 0.30
C CYS A 170 -36.71 9.26 -1.02
N GLY A 171 -37.68 9.06 -1.91
CA GLY A 171 -37.67 9.66 -3.24
C GLY A 171 -36.39 9.35 -4.02
N GLY A 172 -35.80 8.16 -3.81
CA GLY A 172 -34.57 7.70 -4.45
C GLY A 172 -33.25 8.26 -3.90
N THR A 173 -33.29 9.09 -2.87
CA THR A 173 -32.08 9.68 -2.26
C THR A 173 -31.30 8.70 -1.38
N GLY A 174 -31.94 7.60 -0.95
CA GLY A 174 -31.35 6.63 -0.03
C GLY A 174 -31.31 7.08 1.42
N GLN A 175 -31.66 8.34 1.71
CA GLN A 175 -31.58 8.94 3.03
C GLN A 175 -32.97 9.36 3.51
N SER A 176 -33.23 9.22 4.81
CA SER A 176 -34.42 9.76 5.47
C SER A 176 -34.00 10.82 6.48
N VAL A 177 -34.65 11.98 6.41
CA VAL A 177 -34.39 13.11 7.29
C VAL A 177 -35.38 13.05 8.44
N LYS A 178 -34.91 12.72 9.66
CA LYS A 178 -35.72 12.78 10.87
C LYS A 178 -35.46 14.10 11.59
N ARG A 179 -36.50 14.92 11.69
CA ARG A 179 -36.48 16.12 12.54
C ARG A 179 -36.93 15.70 13.93
N VAL A 180 -35.99 15.68 14.88
CA VAL A 180 -36.28 15.41 16.29
C VAL A 180 -36.39 16.75 16.99
N GLN A 181 -37.56 17.03 17.54
CA GLN A 181 -37.78 18.22 18.34
C GLN A 181 -37.46 17.91 19.80
N THR A 182 -36.45 18.58 20.35
CA THR A 182 -36.12 18.52 21.78
C THR A 182 -36.36 19.90 22.37
N GLY A 183 -37.54 20.08 22.96
CA GLY A 183 -37.99 21.37 23.47
C GLY A 183 -38.26 22.37 22.33
N PHE A 184 -37.58 23.52 22.38
CA PHE A 184 -37.68 24.61 21.39
C PHE A 184 -36.68 24.49 20.23
N LEU A 185 -35.82 23.46 20.22
CA LEU A 185 -34.82 23.23 19.18
C LEU A 185 -35.18 22.04 18.28
N TYR A 186 -34.97 22.21 16.97
CA TYR A 186 -35.12 21.15 15.97
C TYR A 186 -33.74 20.60 15.60
N PHE A 187 -33.51 19.32 15.88
CA PHE A 187 -32.32 18.61 15.42
C PHE A 187 -32.68 17.80 14.17
N THR A 188 -31.98 18.06 13.08
CA THR A 188 -32.16 17.31 11.83
C THR A 188 -31.12 16.20 11.78
N SER A 189 -31.55 14.94 11.90
CA SER A 189 -30.68 13.78 11.78
C SER A 189 -30.95 13.05 10.46
N VAL A 190 -29.91 12.89 9.64
CA VAL A 190 -29.97 12.13 8.39
C VAL A 190 -29.59 10.68 8.68
N GLN A 191 -30.53 9.77 8.45
CA GLN A 191 -30.32 8.33 8.61
C GLN A 191 -30.44 7.62 7.25
N PRO A 192 -29.84 6.42 7.07
CA PRO A 192 -30.15 5.58 5.93
C PRO A 192 -31.65 5.25 5.91
N CYS A 193 -32.28 5.36 4.75
CA CYS A 193 -33.69 5.03 4.60
C CYS A 193 -33.94 3.56 4.98
N GLY A 194 -34.83 3.31 5.94
CA GLY A 194 -35.08 1.97 6.49
C GLY A 194 -35.63 0.98 5.45
N ARG A 195 -36.36 1.48 4.44
CA ARG A 195 -36.96 0.63 3.40
C ARG A 195 -36.00 0.19 2.31
N CYS A 196 -35.03 1.03 1.93
CA CYS A 196 -34.03 0.67 0.90
C CYS A 196 -32.62 0.44 1.46
N GLY A 197 -32.43 0.55 2.77
CA GLY A 197 -31.14 0.38 3.44
C GLY A 197 -30.05 1.31 2.91
N GLY A 198 -30.41 2.54 2.50
CA GLY A 198 -29.43 3.48 1.94
C GLY A 198 -29.28 3.49 0.41
N THR A 199 -29.79 2.48 -0.31
CA THR A 199 -29.53 2.32 -1.76
C THR A 199 -30.35 3.23 -2.68
N GLY A 200 -31.42 3.85 -2.16
CA GLY A 200 -32.38 4.65 -2.93
C GLY A 200 -33.29 3.83 -3.86
N ARG A 201 -33.15 2.50 -3.90
CA ARG A 201 -33.89 1.62 -4.81
C ARG A 201 -34.44 0.41 -4.06
N VAL A 202 -35.52 -0.16 -4.58
CA VAL A 202 -36.13 -1.39 -4.05
C VAL A 202 -36.04 -2.46 -5.13
N VAL A 203 -35.31 -3.53 -4.86
CA VAL A 203 -35.12 -4.67 -5.76
C VAL A 203 -36.24 -5.69 -5.49
N ARG A 204 -37.15 -5.89 -6.46
CA ARG A 204 -38.20 -6.92 -6.34
C ARG A 204 -37.69 -8.31 -6.71
N ARG A 205 -36.77 -8.37 -7.68
CA ARG A 205 -36.16 -9.60 -8.15
C ARG A 205 -34.65 -9.43 -8.25
N SER A 206 -33.90 -10.25 -7.52
CA SER A 206 -32.44 -10.26 -7.58
C SER A 206 -31.95 -10.57 -8.99
N CYS A 207 -30.90 -9.89 -9.43
CA CYS A 207 -30.30 -10.12 -10.73
C CYS A 207 -29.78 -11.56 -10.82
N SER A 208 -30.16 -12.27 -11.88
CA SER A 208 -29.74 -13.65 -12.13
C SER A 208 -28.22 -13.81 -12.31
N ALA A 209 -27.53 -12.80 -12.84
CA ALA A 209 -26.09 -12.85 -13.09
C ALA A 209 -25.23 -12.65 -11.82
N CYS A 210 -25.52 -11.64 -10.99
CA CYS A 210 -24.74 -11.35 -9.78
C CYS A 210 -25.38 -11.89 -8.49
N ARG A 211 -26.59 -12.46 -8.57
CA ARG A 211 -27.40 -12.97 -7.44
C ARG A 211 -27.62 -11.92 -6.35
N GLY A 212 -27.99 -10.70 -6.73
CA GLY A 212 -28.24 -9.61 -5.76
C GLY A 212 -27.02 -8.75 -5.40
N ARG A 213 -25.81 -9.19 -5.71
CA ARG A 213 -24.57 -8.51 -5.27
C ARG A 213 -24.22 -7.22 -6.04
N GLY A 214 -24.81 -7.00 -7.21
CA GLY A 214 -24.44 -5.90 -8.10
C GLY A 214 -23.10 -6.05 -8.82
N MET A 215 -22.32 -7.09 -8.50
CA MET A 215 -20.96 -7.30 -9.03
C MET A 215 -20.73 -8.76 -9.42
N VAL A 216 -19.80 -8.98 -10.34
CA VAL A 216 -19.37 -10.31 -10.80
C VAL A 216 -17.86 -10.45 -10.65
N SER A 217 -17.39 -11.63 -10.23
CA SER A 217 -15.97 -11.93 -10.14
C SER A 217 -15.39 -12.13 -11.53
N ARG A 218 -14.23 -11.53 -11.78
CA ARG A 218 -13.47 -11.69 -13.00
C ARG A 218 -12.01 -11.91 -12.66
N THR A 219 -11.40 -12.92 -13.27
CA THR A 219 -9.96 -13.13 -13.17
C THR A 219 -9.26 -12.28 -14.23
N GLU A 220 -8.39 -11.37 -13.79
CA GLU A 220 -7.50 -10.59 -14.64
C GLU A 220 -6.08 -11.13 -14.46
N LYS A 221 -5.30 -11.20 -15.55
CA LYS A 221 -3.90 -11.60 -15.49
C LYS A 221 -3.02 -10.36 -15.53
N VAL A 222 -2.23 -10.15 -14.48
CA VAL A 222 -1.24 -9.08 -14.42
C VAL A 222 0.12 -9.64 -14.80
N VAL A 223 0.75 -9.05 -15.81
CA VAL A 223 2.11 -9.41 -16.24
C VAL A 223 3.11 -8.68 -15.35
N VAL A 224 4.00 -9.45 -14.73
CA VAL A 224 5.04 -8.96 -13.82
C VAL A 224 6.39 -9.36 -14.38
N ASN A 225 7.25 -8.37 -14.59
CA ASN A 225 8.63 -8.58 -15.00
C ASN A 225 9.49 -8.73 -13.75
N ILE A 226 10.09 -9.90 -13.58
CA ILE A 226 10.98 -10.21 -12.46
C ILE A 226 12.40 -9.87 -12.91
N PRO A 227 13.04 -8.86 -12.31
CA PRO A 227 14.38 -8.47 -12.68
C PRO A 227 15.40 -9.56 -12.26
N PRO A 228 16.47 -9.77 -13.05
CA PRO A 228 17.59 -10.59 -12.61
C PRO A 228 18.19 -10.06 -11.31
N GLY A 229 18.52 -10.95 -10.38
CA GLY A 229 19.14 -10.58 -9.10
C GLY A 229 18.17 -10.05 -8.04
N VAL A 230 16.85 -10.19 -8.24
CA VAL A 230 15.85 -9.84 -7.22
C VAL A 230 16.13 -10.58 -5.91
N GLY A 231 16.13 -9.84 -4.79
CA GLY A 231 16.38 -10.41 -3.47
C GLY A 231 15.23 -11.31 -3.00
N ASP A 232 15.58 -12.31 -2.18
CA ASP A 232 14.57 -13.08 -1.45
C ASP A 232 13.82 -12.15 -0.46
N GLY A 233 12.49 -12.18 -0.50
CA GLY A 233 11.62 -11.27 0.26
C GLY A 233 11.48 -9.86 -0.35
N GLU A 234 12.18 -9.54 -1.43
CA GLU A 234 12.05 -8.25 -2.11
C GLU A 234 10.62 -8.08 -2.67
N THR A 235 10.10 -6.85 -2.63
CA THR A 235 8.72 -6.54 -3.05
C THR A 235 8.72 -5.62 -4.26
N LEU A 236 8.19 -6.12 -5.38
CA LEU A 236 7.97 -5.35 -6.61
C LEU A 236 6.62 -4.64 -6.52
N VAL A 237 6.61 -3.32 -6.79
CA VAL A 237 5.40 -2.49 -6.69
C VAL A 237 4.84 -2.16 -8.07
N LEU A 238 3.64 -2.63 -8.37
CA LEU A 238 2.91 -2.30 -9.59
C LEU A 238 1.75 -1.36 -9.25
N ARG A 239 1.94 -0.08 -9.56
CA ARG A 239 0.99 0.98 -9.20
C ARG A 239 -0.36 0.83 -9.90
N GLY A 240 -1.45 0.91 -9.13
CA GLY A 240 -2.83 0.79 -9.63
C GLY A 240 -3.18 -0.56 -10.28
N ARG A 241 -2.32 -1.58 -10.11
CA ARG A 241 -2.53 -2.94 -10.65
C ARG A 241 -3.07 -3.92 -9.62
N GLY A 242 -3.35 -3.46 -8.40
CA GLY A 242 -4.03 -4.23 -7.37
C GLY A 242 -5.54 -4.37 -7.63
N LEU A 243 -6.21 -4.97 -6.66
CA LEU A 243 -7.66 -5.15 -6.69
C LEU A 243 -8.38 -3.81 -6.56
N TYR A 244 -9.61 -3.78 -7.11
CA TYR A 244 -10.49 -2.64 -6.95
C TYR A 244 -11.04 -2.60 -5.53
N ASP A 245 -10.79 -1.49 -4.83
CA ASP A 245 -11.32 -1.25 -3.49
C ASP A 245 -12.62 -0.45 -3.62
N MET A 246 -13.72 -1.07 -3.19
CA MET A 246 -15.07 -0.50 -3.30
C MET A 246 -15.27 0.71 -2.39
N ASP A 247 -14.59 0.75 -1.23
CA ASP A 247 -14.69 1.87 -0.31
C ASP A 247 -13.91 3.08 -0.82
N ALA A 248 -12.76 2.82 -1.47
CA ALA A 248 -11.91 3.85 -2.06
C ALA A 248 -12.37 4.31 -3.46
N GLY A 249 -13.16 3.48 -4.15
CA GLY A 249 -13.62 3.75 -5.52
C GLY A 249 -12.51 3.71 -6.57
N SER A 250 -11.39 3.05 -6.28
CA SER A 250 -10.22 2.96 -7.17
C SER A 250 -9.42 1.68 -6.91
N ARG A 251 -8.50 1.34 -7.81
CA ARG A 251 -7.60 0.20 -7.63
C ARG A 251 -6.43 0.56 -6.71
N GLY A 252 -6.08 -0.37 -5.84
CA GLY A 252 -4.85 -0.31 -5.04
C GLY A 252 -3.61 -0.67 -5.85
N ASP A 253 -2.46 -0.60 -5.20
CA ASP A 253 -1.20 -1.10 -5.76
C ASP A 253 -1.11 -2.61 -5.58
N LEU A 254 -0.43 -3.29 -6.51
CA LEU A 254 -0.07 -4.70 -6.37
C LEU A 254 1.38 -4.79 -5.87
N LEU A 255 1.55 -5.39 -4.70
CA LEU A 255 2.83 -5.67 -4.06
C LEU A 255 3.16 -7.14 -4.26
N VAL A 256 4.11 -7.42 -5.16
CA VAL A 256 4.54 -8.78 -5.47
C VAL A 256 5.78 -9.09 -4.65
N ARG A 257 5.63 -9.92 -3.62
CA ARG A 257 6.75 -10.38 -2.80
C ARG A 257 7.36 -11.62 -3.41
N VAL A 258 8.65 -11.56 -3.72
CA VAL A 258 9.37 -12.64 -4.39
C VAL A 258 10.03 -13.54 -3.36
N HIS A 259 9.86 -14.86 -3.52
CA HIS A 259 10.56 -15.88 -2.74
C HIS A 259 11.40 -16.74 -3.67
N VAL A 260 12.69 -16.86 -3.39
CA VAL A 260 13.62 -17.66 -4.18
C VAL A 260 13.59 -19.09 -3.70
N LYS A 261 13.05 -19.99 -4.52
CA LYS A 261 13.05 -21.42 -4.26
C LYS A 261 14.42 -22.01 -4.58
N LEU A 262 15.22 -22.18 -3.54
CA LEU A 262 16.50 -22.87 -3.64
C LEU A 262 16.28 -24.38 -3.68
N GLY A 263 16.95 -25.06 -4.62
CA GLY A 263 17.02 -26.51 -4.63
C GLY A 263 17.86 -27.06 -3.47
N ARG A 264 17.84 -28.37 -3.24
CA ARG A 264 18.56 -29.03 -2.13
C ARG A 264 20.08 -28.78 -2.08
N TRP A 265 20.66 -28.40 -3.21
CA TRP A 265 22.09 -28.17 -3.37
C TRP A 265 22.50 -26.71 -3.24
N PHE A 266 21.55 -25.78 -3.03
CA PHE A 266 21.84 -24.35 -2.97
C PHE A 266 21.32 -23.75 -1.66
N ARG A 267 22.08 -22.82 -1.10
CA ARG A 267 21.71 -22.05 0.10
C ARG A 267 22.27 -20.63 -0.01
N PHE A 268 21.61 -19.67 0.65
CA PHE A 268 22.21 -18.35 0.88
C PHE A 268 22.86 -18.32 2.26
N GLU A 269 24.11 -17.88 2.33
CA GLU A 269 24.84 -17.60 3.57
C GLU A 269 25.47 -16.21 3.47
N ASP A 270 25.13 -15.29 4.36
CA ASP A 270 25.61 -13.90 4.36
C ASP A 270 25.52 -13.22 2.98
N ASN A 271 24.37 -13.37 2.31
CA ASN A 271 24.14 -12.81 0.97
C ASN A 271 25.02 -13.42 -0.15
N ARG A 272 25.68 -14.56 0.10
CA ARG A 272 26.43 -15.34 -0.90
C ARG A 272 25.68 -16.61 -1.24
N LEU A 273 25.68 -16.98 -2.52
CA LEU A 273 25.12 -18.25 -2.95
C LEU A 273 26.14 -19.37 -2.71
N VAL A 274 25.77 -20.34 -1.90
CA VAL A 274 26.57 -21.53 -1.59
C VAL A 274 25.97 -22.73 -2.32
N MET A 275 26.78 -23.40 -3.14
CA MET A 275 26.47 -24.67 -3.78
C MET A 275 27.11 -25.81 -2.98
N LEU A 276 26.26 -26.70 -2.47
CA LEU A 276 26.62 -27.96 -1.84
C LEU A 276 26.80 -29.00 -2.95
N LEU A 277 28.04 -29.22 -3.35
CA LEU A 277 28.40 -30.13 -4.44
C LEU A 277 28.62 -31.53 -3.87
N PRO A 278 27.70 -32.49 -4.10
CA PRO A 278 27.89 -33.86 -3.65
C PRO A 278 29.03 -34.53 -4.42
N VAL A 279 29.98 -35.12 -3.71
CA VAL A 279 31.12 -35.83 -4.31
C VAL A 279 31.41 -37.13 -3.54
N ALA A 280 31.91 -38.15 -4.25
CA ALA A 280 32.33 -39.38 -3.61
C ALA A 280 33.74 -39.23 -2.99
N PRO A 281 34.05 -39.91 -1.88
CA PRO A 281 35.38 -39.86 -1.27
C PRO A 281 36.51 -40.24 -2.24
N SER A 282 36.27 -41.23 -3.11
CA SER A 282 37.24 -41.67 -4.12
C SER A 282 37.54 -40.60 -5.18
N GLU A 283 36.57 -39.74 -5.51
CA GLU A 283 36.78 -38.64 -6.46
C GLU A 283 37.71 -37.56 -5.88
N VAL A 284 37.56 -37.27 -4.59
CA VAL A 284 38.42 -36.31 -3.88
C VAL A 284 39.83 -36.91 -3.67
N ALA A 285 39.91 -38.18 -3.24
CA ALA A 285 41.17 -38.87 -3.02
C ALA A 285 42.02 -38.97 -4.31
N SER A 286 41.37 -39.18 -5.45
CA SER A 286 42.03 -39.21 -6.77
C SER A 286 42.22 -37.83 -7.42
N GLN A 287 41.80 -36.75 -6.75
CA GLN A 287 41.79 -35.38 -7.29
C GLN A 287 41.14 -35.26 -8.68
N ARG A 288 40.05 -36.00 -8.88
CA ARG A 288 39.33 -36.04 -10.16
C ARG A 288 38.87 -34.64 -10.56
N GLU A 289 38.98 -34.34 -11.85
CA GLU A 289 38.37 -33.15 -12.44
C GLU A 289 36.97 -33.49 -12.93
N ILE A 290 35.97 -32.70 -12.48
CA ILE A 290 34.57 -32.87 -12.86
C ILE A 290 34.04 -31.60 -13.51
N THR A 291 33.02 -31.76 -14.35
CA THR A 291 32.30 -30.67 -15.01
C THR A 291 30.91 -30.58 -14.39
N VAL A 292 30.58 -29.43 -13.81
CA VAL A 292 29.29 -29.15 -13.17
C VAL A 292 28.48 -28.24 -14.10
N PRO A 293 27.33 -28.71 -14.64
CA PRO A 293 26.43 -27.86 -15.42
C PRO A 293 25.91 -26.70 -14.57
N PHE A 294 25.89 -25.49 -15.14
CA PHE A 294 25.44 -24.28 -14.44
C PHE A 294 24.68 -23.34 -15.39
N PHE A 295 23.94 -22.37 -14.82
CA PHE A 295 23.02 -21.50 -15.57
C PHE A 295 23.69 -20.69 -16.69
N ASP A 296 24.95 -20.29 -16.47
CA ASP A 296 25.77 -19.51 -17.42
C ASP A 296 26.94 -20.34 -17.98
N GLY A 297 26.69 -21.63 -18.20
CA GLY A 297 27.66 -22.58 -18.73
C GLY A 297 28.48 -23.29 -17.67
N ASP A 298 29.10 -24.39 -18.08
CA ASP A 298 29.72 -25.37 -17.22
C ASP A 298 30.88 -24.82 -16.37
N ILE A 299 31.01 -25.35 -15.15
CA ILE A 299 32.09 -25.06 -14.21
C ILE A 299 32.96 -26.31 -14.07
N LYS A 300 34.24 -26.21 -14.45
CA LYS A 300 35.22 -27.27 -14.21
C LYS A 300 35.77 -27.14 -12.79
N VAL A 301 35.74 -28.23 -12.03
CA VAL A 301 36.19 -28.28 -10.64
C VAL A 301 37.17 -29.44 -10.48
N LYS A 302 38.41 -29.13 -10.09
CA LYS A 302 39.38 -30.14 -9.64
C LYS A 302 39.16 -30.41 -8.15
N LEU A 303 38.75 -31.64 -7.81
CA LEU A 303 38.34 -32.03 -6.46
C LEU A 303 39.53 -32.27 -5.54
N ARG A 304 40.24 -31.20 -5.18
CA ARG A 304 41.40 -31.29 -4.27
C ARG A 304 40.95 -31.47 -2.82
N ARG A 305 41.79 -32.12 -2.01
CA ARG A 305 41.48 -32.43 -0.60
C ARG A 305 41.27 -31.16 0.24
N GLU A 306 41.97 -30.08 -0.06
CA GLU A 306 41.85 -28.80 0.68
C GLU A 306 40.45 -28.18 0.55
N LEU A 307 39.67 -28.59 -0.47
CA LEU A 307 38.31 -28.11 -0.70
C LEU A 307 37.27 -28.74 0.25
N LEU A 308 37.67 -29.74 1.06
CA LEU A 308 36.85 -30.26 2.15
C LEU A 308 36.80 -29.28 3.33
N ASP A 309 37.89 -28.56 3.57
CA ASP A 309 38.00 -27.60 4.68
C ASP A 309 37.71 -26.16 4.25
N LYS A 310 38.04 -25.81 3.00
CA LYS A 310 37.90 -24.46 2.46
C LYS A 310 37.02 -24.45 1.22
N PRO A 311 36.05 -23.54 1.12
CA PRO A 311 35.22 -23.46 -0.07
C PRO A 311 36.02 -22.99 -1.30
N LEU A 312 35.60 -23.45 -2.47
CA LEU A 312 36.07 -22.93 -3.75
C LEU A 312 35.20 -21.74 -4.17
N VAL A 313 35.77 -20.55 -4.23
CA VAL A 313 35.06 -19.35 -4.69
C VAL A 313 35.24 -19.17 -6.19
N ILE A 314 34.13 -19.21 -6.93
CA ILE A 314 34.09 -18.92 -8.37
C ILE A 314 33.57 -17.49 -8.57
N ARG A 315 34.48 -16.60 -8.96
CA ARG A 315 34.16 -15.17 -9.13
C ARG A 315 33.16 -14.93 -10.25
N GLY A 316 32.18 -14.06 -10.00
CA GLY A 316 31.20 -13.63 -11.00
C GLY A 316 30.23 -14.73 -11.49
N LYS A 317 30.14 -15.85 -10.79
CA LYS A 317 29.20 -16.94 -11.06
C LYS A 317 28.03 -17.00 -10.05
N GLY A 318 27.92 -16.04 -9.15
CA GLY A 318 26.78 -15.87 -8.26
C GLY A 318 25.63 -15.06 -8.91
N PRO A 319 24.50 -14.90 -8.20
CA PRO A 319 23.38 -14.09 -8.67
C PRO A 319 23.77 -12.64 -9.01
N PRO A 320 23.11 -12.00 -9.99
CA PRO A 320 23.27 -10.58 -10.25
C PRO A 320 22.94 -9.75 -9.00
N MET A 321 23.68 -8.68 -8.76
CA MET A 321 23.38 -7.69 -7.74
C MET A 321 22.78 -6.43 -8.38
N ALA A 322 22.24 -5.54 -7.54
CA ALA A 322 21.86 -4.19 -7.97
C ALA A 322 23.02 -3.51 -8.73
N GLY A 323 22.76 -3.03 -9.94
CA GLY A 323 23.78 -2.47 -10.85
C GLY A 323 24.40 -3.48 -11.83
N GLY A 324 23.92 -4.73 -11.86
CA GLY A 324 24.25 -5.72 -12.90
C GLY A 324 25.56 -6.49 -12.71
N ARG A 325 26.35 -6.15 -11.68
CA ARG A 325 27.54 -6.93 -11.30
C ARG A 325 27.09 -8.27 -10.70
N LYS A 326 27.64 -9.38 -11.20
CA LYS A 326 27.42 -10.69 -10.60
C LYS A 326 28.19 -10.83 -9.28
N SER A 327 27.54 -11.41 -8.29
CA SER A 327 28.19 -11.86 -7.06
C SER A 327 29.03 -13.12 -7.31
N ASP A 328 29.69 -13.62 -6.27
CA ASP A 328 30.50 -14.83 -6.36
C ASP A 328 29.69 -16.07 -5.95
N LEU A 329 30.05 -17.22 -6.52
CA LEU A 329 29.51 -18.53 -6.14
C LEU A 329 30.50 -19.22 -5.21
N GLU A 330 30.03 -19.71 -4.08
CA GLU A 330 30.84 -20.51 -3.15
C GLU A 330 30.49 -22.00 -3.32
N ILE A 331 31.47 -22.83 -3.68
CA ILE A 331 31.28 -24.27 -3.83
C ILE A 331 31.85 -24.96 -2.60
N ARG A 332 31.00 -25.70 -1.87
CA ARG A 332 31.39 -26.57 -0.76
C ARG A 332 31.19 -28.03 -1.12
N LEU A 333 32.23 -28.82 -0.95
CA LEU A 333 32.16 -30.26 -1.19
C LEU A 333 31.38 -30.93 -0.05
N VAL A 334 30.42 -31.78 -0.41
CA VAL A 334 29.70 -32.62 0.56
C VAL A 334 29.99 -34.06 0.20
N LEU A 335 30.77 -34.73 1.04
CA LEU A 335 31.05 -36.15 0.87
C LEU A 335 29.75 -36.95 0.98
N LYS A 336 29.47 -37.72 -0.07
CA LYS A 336 28.33 -38.64 -0.13
C LYS A 336 28.85 -40.05 -0.31
N MET A 337 28.55 -40.91 0.67
CA MET A 337 28.79 -42.34 0.54
C MET A 337 27.80 -42.94 -0.47
N PRO A 338 28.21 -43.92 -1.29
CA PRO A 338 27.28 -44.65 -2.14
C PRO A 338 26.21 -45.35 -1.29
N GLU A 339 24.94 -45.20 -1.66
CA GLU A 339 23.81 -45.79 -0.91
C GLU A 339 23.80 -47.32 -0.97
N HIS A 340 24.38 -47.90 -2.03
CA HIS A 340 24.44 -49.34 -2.24
C HIS A 340 25.89 -49.75 -2.54
N LEU A 341 26.55 -50.33 -1.53
CA LEU A 341 27.86 -50.95 -1.66
C LEU A 341 27.71 -52.47 -1.59
N GLY A 342 28.06 -53.17 -2.67
CA GLY A 342 28.01 -54.63 -2.75
C GLY A 342 29.11 -55.18 -3.65
N GLY A 343 29.30 -56.50 -3.61
CA GLY A 343 30.26 -57.21 -4.47
C GLY A 343 31.69 -56.72 -4.31
N GLU A 344 32.34 -56.41 -5.44
CA GLU A 344 33.74 -55.96 -5.49
C GLU A 344 33.97 -54.60 -4.82
N ALA A 345 33.01 -53.67 -4.94
CA ALA A 345 33.14 -52.35 -4.34
C ALA A 345 33.33 -52.45 -2.81
N LEU A 346 32.53 -53.29 -2.14
CA LEU A 346 32.63 -53.49 -0.69
C LEU A 346 33.98 -54.10 -0.30
N LYS A 347 34.54 -55.01 -1.12
CA LYS A 347 35.88 -55.59 -0.89
C LYS A 347 36.96 -54.51 -0.93
N HIS A 348 36.93 -53.62 -1.93
CA HIS A 348 37.89 -52.52 -2.03
C HIS A 348 37.79 -51.52 -0.87
N TYR A 349 36.58 -51.20 -0.41
CA TYR A 349 36.41 -50.38 0.79
C TYR A 349 36.95 -51.07 2.05
N ALA A 350 36.78 -52.38 2.19
CA ALA A 350 37.33 -53.14 3.32
C ALA A 350 38.88 -53.23 3.29
N GLU A 351 39.48 -53.27 2.10
CA GLU A 351 40.93 -53.14 1.94
C GLU A 351 41.42 -51.76 2.36
N LEU A 352 40.76 -50.69 1.89
CA LEU A 352 41.09 -49.32 2.26
C LEU A 352 41.00 -49.09 3.78
N LEU A 353 39.96 -49.61 4.41
CA LEU A 353 39.73 -49.52 5.86
C LEU A 353 40.90 -50.08 6.67
N ARG A 354 41.55 -51.16 6.20
CA ARG A 354 42.70 -51.75 6.91
C ARG A 354 43.90 -50.82 6.96
N HIS A 355 44.07 -49.96 5.96
CA HIS A 355 45.13 -48.95 5.94
C HIS A 355 44.74 -47.70 6.73
N GLU A 356 43.49 -47.27 6.66
CA GLU A 356 43.04 -46.03 7.29
C GLU A 356 42.73 -46.16 8.79
N SER A 357 42.18 -47.30 9.24
CA SER A 357 41.71 -47.46 10.62
C SER A 357 42.82 -47.36 11.64
N ALA A 358 44.01 -47.91 11.34
CA ALA A 358 45.15 -47.85 12.26
C ALA A 358 45.59 -46.39 12.55
N HIS A 359 45.60 -45.55 11.50
CA HIS A 359 45.93 -44.13 11.64
C HIS A 359 44.84 -43.37 12.42
N MET A 360 43.57 -43.60 12.10
CA MET A 360 42.46 -42.93 12.78
C MET A 360 42.34 -43.33 14.26
N ASP A 361 42.64 -44.58 14.61
CA ASP A 361 42.65 -45.02 16.00
C ASP A 361 43.75 -44.33 16.82
N GLU A 362 44.90 -44.04 16.20
CA GLU A 362 45.95 -43.25 16.84
C GLU A 362 45.54 -41.78 17.02
N GLU A 363 44.94 -41.15 16.02
CA GLU A 363 44.41 -39.78 16.14
C GLU A 363 43.35 -39.68 17.24
N ARG A 364 42.41 -40.63 17.31
CA ARG A 364 41.39 -40.67 18.37
C ARG A 364 42.03 -40.79 19.75
N ARG A 365 43.03 -41.66 19.92
CA ARG A 365 43.76 -41.79 21.19
C ARG A 365 44.44 -40.49 21.59
N ARG A 366 45.04 -39.76 20.63
CA ARG A 366 45.65 -38.44 20.88
C ARG A 366 44.62 -37.38 21.25
N PHE A 367 43.44 -37.43 20.65
CA PHE A 367 42.36 -36.48 20.92
C PHE A 367 41.82 -36.60 22.36
N PHE A 368 41.72 -37.82 22.89
CA PHE A 368 41.20 -38.09 24.24
C PHE A 368 42.29 -38.19 25.33
N SER A 369 43.55 -37.96 25.00
CA SER A 369 44.67 -37.93 25.96
C SER A 369 45.12 -36.51 26.34
N HIS A 370 44.41 -35.50 25.85
CA HIS A 370 44.38 -34.13 26.37
C HIS A 370 43.00 -33.87 26.99
#